data_AF-A0A9D8IY69-F1
#
_entry.id   AF-A0A9D8IY69-F1
#
_cell.length_a   1.000
_cell.length_b   1.000
_cell.length_c   1.000
_cell.angle_alpha   90.00
_cell.angle_beta   90.00
_cell.angle_gamma   90.00
#
_symmetry.space_group_name_H-M   'P 1'
#
loop_
_entity.id
_entity.type
_entity.pdbx_description
1 polymer ?
#
loop_
_entity_poly.entity_id
_entity_poly.type
_entity_poly.pdbx_seq_one_letter_code
_entity_poly.pdbx_strand_id
1 'polypeptide(L)'
;MSTDDRRCAHTCRNACQMLNDALKQEREVLQYYERLLKECDYPDVRDFVREMVEEKSASILRILQKLNELRARGQILDGVISSYNPNP
;
A
#
# COMPACT_ATOMS: atom_id res chain seq x y z
N MET A 1 21.89 -1.18 -14.16
CA MET A 1 21.00 -0.20 -13.50
C MET A 1 19.61 -0.39 -14.07
N SER A 2 18.67 -0.73 -13.20
CA SER A 2 17.39 -1.36 -13.51
C SER A 2 16.46 -0.49 -14.35
N THR A 3 16.12 -0.95 -15.54
CA THR A 3 15.05 -0.41 -16.39
C THR A 3 13.87 -1.37 -16.37
N ASP A 4 13.02 -1.28 -15.35
CA ASP A 4 11.73 -1.97 -15.37
C ASP A 4 10.63 -1.13 -14.69
N ASP A 5 10.46 0.09 -15.21
CA ASP A 5 9.50 1.10 -14.73
C ASP A 5 8.38 1.39 -15.76
N ARG A 6 8.08 0.45 -16.67
CA ARG A 6 7.27 0.78 -17.87
C ARG A 6 6.02 -0.06 -18.17
N ARG A 7 5.59 -1.00 -17.34
CA ARG A 7 4.38 -1.80 -17.65
C ARG A 7 3.27 -1.81 -16.59
N CYS A 8 3.14 -0.74 -15.82
CA CYS A 8 1.86 -0.39 -15.21
C CYS A 8 1.02 0.39 -16.25
N ALA A 9 0.41 -0.34 -17.20
CA ALA A 9 -0.21 0.22 -18.41
C ALA A 9 -1.21 1.36 -18.08
N HIS A 10 -0.81 2.59 -18.44
CA HIS A 10 -1.49 3.90 -18.55
C HIS A 10 -2.64 4.33 -17.62
N THR A 11 -3.49 3.44 -17.11
CA THR A 11 -4.59 3.76 -16.16
C THR A 11 -4.22 3.41 -14.72
N CYS A 12 -3.33 2.42 -14.51
CA CYS A 12 -2.85 2.03 -13.18
C CYS A 12 -1.51 2.66 -12.75
N ARG A 13 -0.80 3.34 -13.66
CA ARG A 13 0.54 3.92 -13.36
C ARG A 13 0.48 4.90 -12.19
N ASN A 14 -0.55 5.75 -12.18
CA ASN A 14 -0.82 6.64 -11.06
C ASN A 14 -1.45 5.91 -9.87
N ALA A 15 -2.22 4.83 -10.10
CA ALA A 15 -2.88 4.10 -9.02
C ALA A 15 -1.89 3.43 -8.06
N CYS A 16 -0.82 2.81 -8.56
CA CYS A 16 0.23 2.24 -7.70
C CYS A 16 0.93 3.33 -6.88
N GLN A 17 1.26 4.47 -7.50
CA GLN A 17 1.86 5.60 -6.80
C GLN A 17 0.91 6.16 -5.73
N MET A 18 -0.34 6.42 -6.10
CA MET A 18 -1.39 6.92 -5.20
C MET A 18 -1.68 5.95 -4.05
N LEU A 19 -1.60 4.62 -4.28
CA LEU A 19 -1.73 3.63 -3.20
C LEU A 19 -0.52 3.65 -2.26
N ASN A 20 0.69 3.92 -2.75
CA ASN A 20 1.86 4.13 -1.87
C ASN A 20 1.73 5.43 -1.08
N ASP A 21 1.22 6.50 -1.70
CA ASP A 21 0.97 7.77 -1.02
C ASP A 21 -0.11 7.61 0.06
N ALA A 22 -1.21 6.91 -0.25
CA ALA A 22 -2.25 6.56 0.71
C ALA A 22 -1.69 5.70 1.87
N LEU A 23 -0.84 4.70 1.57
CA LEU A 23 -0.17 3.90 2.59
C LEU A 23 0.69 4.77 3.54
N LYS A 24 1.41 5.75 2.98
CA LYS A 24 2.21 6.68 3.77
C LYS A 24 1.33 7.52 4.70
N GLN A 25 0.25 8.09 4.18
CA GLN A 25 -0.70 8.88 4.96
C GLN A 25 -1.34 8.06 6.08
N GLU A 26 -1.78 6.83 5.80
CA GLU A 26 -2.38 5.96 6.82
C GLU A 26 -1.38 5.62 7.94
N ARG A 27 -0.10 5.43 7.61
CA ARG A 27 0.96 5.22 8.61
C ARG A 27 1.20 6.46 9.47
N GLU A 28 1.20 7.65 8.87
CA GLU A 28 1.37 8.91 9.61
C GLU A 28 0.21 9.14 10.59
N VAL A 29 -1.03 8.86 10.15
CA VAL A 29 -2.23 8.94 11.00
C VAL A 29 -2.17 7.90 12.12
N LEU A 30 -1.81 6.65 11.82
CA LEU A 30 -1.65 5.60 12.82
C LEU A 30 -0.65 6.01 13.90
N GLN A 31 0.53 6.51 13.51
CA GLN A 31 1.54 7.00 14.44
C GLN A 31 1.03 8.16 15.31
N TYR A 32 0.17 9.02 14.76
CA TYR A 32 -0.45 10.09 15.54
C TYR A 32 -1.40 9.54 16.60
N TYR A 33 -2.26 8.58 16.26
CA TYR A 33 -3.14 7.92 17.23
C TYR A 33 -2.37 7.11 18.28
N GLU A 34 -1.29 6.44 17.91
CA GLU A 34 -0.40 5.75 18.86
C GLU A 34 0.26 6.72 19.85
N ARG A 35 0.64 7.93 19.41
CA ARG A 35 1.12 8.98 20.32
C ARG A 35 0.01 9.47 21.25
N LEU A 36 -1.19 9.70 20.72
CA LEU A 36 -2.34 10.12 21.50
C LEU A 36 -2.70 9.10 22.61
N LEU A 37 -2.63 7.79 22.32
CA LEU A 37 -2.83 6.74 23.33
C LEU A 37 -1.79 6.73 24.44
N LYS A 38 -0.57 7.21 24.16
CA LYS A 38 0.50 7.29 25.17
C LYS A 38 0.35 8.50 26.09
N GLU A 39 -0.27 9.57 25.59
CA GLU A 39 -0.41 10.85 26.31
C GLU A 39 -1.79 11.02 26.98
N CYS A 40 -2.82 10.28 26.53
CA CYS A 40 -4.17 10.40 27.04
C CYS A 40 -4.47 9.33 28.09
N ASP A 41 -4.88 9.77 29.29
CA ASP A 41 -5.34 8.90 30.38
C ASP A 41 -6.87 8.88 30.55
N TYR A 42 -7.60 9.65 29.74
CA TYR A 42 -9.06 9.69 29.80
C TYR A 42 -9.65 8.40 29.16
N PRO A 43 -10.38 7.55 29.92
CA PRO A 43 -10.76 6.21 29.46
C PRO A 43 -11.53 6.20 28.14
N ASP A 44 -12.60 6.99 28.04
CA ASP A 44 -13.47 6.99 26.84
C ASP A 44 -12.71 7.42 25.58
N VAL A 45 -11.77 8.38 25.72
CA VAL A 45 -10.93 8.82 24.60
C VAL A 45 -9.91 7.75 24.25
N ARG A 46 -9.33 7.05 25.22
CA ARG A 46 -8.41 5.94 24.94
C ARG A 46 -9.10 4.79 24.20
N ASP A 47 -10.32 4.45 24.60
CA ASP A 47 -11.06 3.37 23.95
C ASP A 47 -11.42 3.76 22.52
N PHE A 48 -11.91 4.98 22.31
CA PHE A 48 -12.14 5.53 20.97
C PHE A 48 -10.85 5.52 20.11
N VAL A 49 -9.73 6.04 20.62
CA VAL A 49 -8.47 6.10 19.84
C VAL A 49 -7.91 4.70 19.58
N ARG A 50 -8.14 3.73 20.47
CA ARG A 50 -7.76 2.33 20.25
C ARG A 50 -8.52 1.72 19.08
N GLU A 51 -9.83 1.95 18.98
CA GLU A 51 -10.63 1.54 17.82
C GLU A 51 -10.07 2.15 16.53
N MET A 52 -9.75 3.45 16.54
CA MET A 52 -9.13 4.12 15.40
C MET A 52 -7.77 3.51 15.00
N VAL A 53 -6.94 3.11 15.96
CA VAL A 53 -5.66 2.41 15.70
C VAL A 53 -5.89 1.06 15.00
N GLU A 54 -6.88 0.29 15.46
CA GLU A 54 -7.22 -1.00 14.86
C GLU A 54 -7.73 -0.85 13.43
N GLU A 55 -8.65 0.10 13.19
CA GLU A 55 -9.16 0.42 11.86
C GLU A 55 -8.06 0.84 10.89
N LYS A 56 -7.15 1.72 11.34
CA LYS A 56 -6.04 2.21 10.51
C LYS A 56 -5.04 1.11 10.20
N SER A 57 -4.74 0.25 11.17
CA SER A 57 -3.89 -0.92 10.97
C SER A 57 -4.50 -1.88 9.93
N ALA A 58 -5.82 -2.11 9.98
CA ALA A 58 -6.51 -2.92 8.98
C ALA A 58 -6.49 -2.27 7.58
N SER A 59 -6.67 -0.95 7.48
CA SER A 59 -6.55 -0.21 6.21
C SER A 59 -5.16 -0.37 5.58
N ILE A 60 -4.10 -0.20 6.38
CA ILE A 60 -2.70 -0.39 5.96
C ILE A 60 -2.47 -1.78 5.37
N LEU A 61 -2.96 -2.84 6.05
CA LEU A 61 -2.82 -4.21 5.57
C LEU A 61 -3.54 -4.43 4.24
N ARG A 62 -4.75 -3.88 4.08
CA ARG A 62 -5.51 -3.97 2.82
C ARG A 62 -4.79 -3.28 1.67
N ILE A 63 -4.21 -2.10 1.89
CA ILE A 63 -3.43 -1.38 0.88
C ILE A 63 -2.18 -2.17 0.49
N LEU A 64 -1.45 -2.72 1.49
CA LEU A 64 -0.27 -3.56 1.25
C LEU A 64 -0.60 -4.81 0.44
N GLN A 65 -1.68 -5.51 0.80
CA GLN A 65 -2.15 -6.67 0.06
C GLN A 65 -2.44 -6.29 -1.40
N LYS A 66 -3.12 -5.16 -1.63
CA LYS A 66 -3.44 -4.73 -2.99
C LYS A 66 -2.21 -4.37 -3.80
N LEU A 67 -1.25 -3.68 -3.19
CA LEU A 67 0.04 -3.37 -3.82
C LEU A 67 0.79 -4.66 -4.21
N ASN A 68 0.76 -5.70 -3.37
CA ASN A 68 1.37 -6.99 -3.67
C ASN A 68 0.67 -7.71 -4.84
N GLU A 69 -0.67 -7.70 -4.89
CA GLU A 69 -1.43 -8.24 -6.03
C GLU A 69 -1.06 -7.54 -7.34
N LEU A 70 -0.95 -6.21 -7.33
CA LEU A 70 -0.59 -5.43 -8.52
C LEU A 70 0.82 -5.74 -9.00
N ARG A 71 1.79 -5.89 -8.06
CA ARG A 71 3.16 -6.31 -8.39
C ARG A 71 3.21 -7.71 -9.00
N ALA A 72 2.52 -8.68 -8.40
CA ALA A 72 2.49 -10.05 -8.89
C ALA A 72 1.89 -10.13 -10.30
N ARG A 73 0.82 -9.37 -10.59
CA ARG A 73 0.24 -9.30 -11.94
C ARG A 73 1.20 -8.70 -12.96
N GLY A 74 1.96 -7.67 -12.59
CA GLY A 74 3.01 -7.09 -13.44
C GLY A 74 4.08 -8.12 -13.82
N GLN A 75 4.60 -8.86 -12.83
CA GLN A 75 5.64 -9.88 -13.04
C GLN A 75 5.19 -11.03 -13.96
N ILE A 76 3.94 -11.48 -13.85
CA ILE A 76 3.40 -12.53 -14.74
C ILE A 76 3.35 -12.05 -16.20
N LEU A 77 2.95 -10.80 -16.42
CA LEU A 77 2.86 -10.22 -17.77
C LEU A 77 4.24 -10.09 -18.43
N ASP A 78 5.28 -9.71 -17.69
CA ASP A 78 6.64 -9.62 -18.22
C ASP A 78 7.22 -11.00 -18.58
N GLY A 79 6.91 -12.04 -17.79
CA GLY A 79 7.31 -13.42 -18.08
C GLY A 79 6.68 -14.00 -19.35
N VAL A 80 5.42 -13.68 -19.64
CA VAL A 80 4.74 -14.10 -20.88
C VAL A 80 5.31 -13.39 -22.11
N ILE A 81 5.58 -12.08 -22.02
CA ILE A 81 6.14 -11.32 -23.15
C ILE A 81 7.58 -11.76 -23.46
N SER A 82 8.37 -12.13 -22.44
CA SER A 82 9.72 -12.67 -22.65
C SER A 82 9.74 -14.03 -23.36
N SER A 83 8.61 -14.75 -23.41
CA SER A 83 8.50 -16.06 -24.08
C SER A 83 8.07 -15.97 -25.57
N TYR A 84 7.67 -14.79 -26.03
CA TYR A 84 7.37 -14.51 -27.45
C TYR A 84 8.53 -13.73 -28.08
N ASN A 85 9.66 -14.42 -28.28
CA ASN A 85 10.72 -13.97 -29.18
C ASN A 85 10.70 -14.88 -30.43
N PRO A 86 9.94 -14.54 -31.48
CA PRO A 86 10.09 -15.20 -32.77
C PRO A 86 11.32 -14.60 -33.46
N ASN A 87 12.50 -15.13 -33.15
CA ASN A 87 13.69 -14.82 -33.93
C ASN A 87 13.73 -15.76 -35.16
N PRO A 88 14.15 -15.26 -36.32
CA PRO A 88 15.20 -15.91 -37.09
C PRO A 88 16.55 -15.29 -36.70
#